data_AF-A0A2J6RQD8-F1
#
_entry.id   AF-A0A2J6RQD8-F1
#
_cell.length_a   1.000
_cell.length_b   1.000
_cell.length_c   1.000
_cell.angle_alpha   90.00
_cell.angle_beta   90.00
_cell.angle_gamma   90.00
#
_symmetry.space_group_name_H-M   'P 1'
#
loop_
_entity.id
_entity.type
_entity.pdbx_description
1 polymer ?
#
loop_
_entity_poly.entity_id
_entity_poly.type
_entity_poly.pdbx_seq_one_letter_code
_entity_poly.pdbx_strand_id
1 'polypeptide(L)'
;MSFQHTLEGLFNKGQPPPIPSSTKPQRTPSPFIPTSTRPSPPTGPYWQAAFHPQTPVSTIFQQETGAHGWGNAESQNYTTDPRNCFFTPDNKLVVRAICDASPENKYTSARLISHQKLDRQRGSLSATLSAPCATGIWPAFWLLPSQPFTWPNDGEIDIFESWNGDCVNHSCLHWGHYNGEDWNKHRVLETPIPDMAQRPHTFELAWDQPEDGVGGKLVWYIDGRLVMKAGIPQGTRKIGDWKVIINVAMGGNVCGGQLPAEGWYDFVIHELKMSAEPAGGWGRFAEDFERTREGKTM
;
A
#
# COMPACT_ATOMS: atom_id res chain seq x y z
N MET A 1 -75.94 47.35 -75.03
CA MET A 1 -76.25 47.81 -73.67
C MET A 1 -76.73 46.57 -72.91
N SER A 2 -75.84 45.86 -72.20
CA SER A 2 -75.53 46.05 -70.76
C SER A 2 -76.75 45.67 -69.89
N PHE A 3 -76.79 44.64 -69.03
CA PHE A 3 -75.89 43.58 -68.56
C PHE A 3 -76.75 42.32 -68.30
N GLN A 4 -76.22 41.11 -68.50
CA GLN A 4 -76.72 39.88 -67.89
C GLN A 4 -75.68 39.39 -66.89
N HIS A 5 -76.10 39.04 -65.67
CA HIS A 5 -75.34 38.17 -64.79
C HIS A 5 -76.26 37.16 -64.10
N THR A 6 -76.04 35.93 -64.54
CA THR A 6 -76.21 34.60 -63.94
C THR A 6 -75.50 34.45 -62.57
N LEU A 7 -75.71 33.44 -61.70
CA LEU A 7 -75.88 31.99 -61.92
C LEU A 7 -76.32 31.29 -60.60
N GLU A 8 -77.06 30.18 -60.75
CA GLU A 8 -77.29 29.10 -59.78
C GLU A 8 -76.09 28.12 -59.73
N GLY A 9 -76.06 27.23 -58.72
CA GLY A 9 -75.65 25.85 -58.96
C GLY A 9 -74.60 25.19 -58.05
N LEU A 10 -75.12 24.54 -57.00
CA LEU A 10 -74.92 23.13 -56.60
C LEU A 10 -73.54 22.53 -56.23
N PHE A 11 -73.64 21.67 -55.20
CA PHE A 11 -72.65 20.92 -54.45
C PHE A 11 -71.82 19.91 -55.27
N ASN A 12 -70.54 19.77 -54.92
CA ASN A 12 -69.73 18.60 -55.27
C ASN A 12 -68.93 18.10 -54.03
N LYS A 13 -68.95 16.78 -53.81
CA LYS A 13 -68.21 16.08 -52.74
C LYS A 13 -66.76 15.89 -53.18
N GLY A 14 -65.82 16.54 -52.50
CA GLY A 14 -64.37 16.38 -52.73
C GLY A 14 -63.71 15.44 -51.70
N GLN A 15 -62.84 14.55 -52.17
CA GLN A 15 -61.98 13.65 -51.38
C GLN A 15 -61.08 14.40 -50.38
N PRO A 16 -60.67 13.76 -49.26
CA PRO A 16 -59.70 14.35 -48.36
C PRO A 16 -58.31 14.53 -49.03
N PRO A 17 -57.57 15.58 -48.68
CA PRO A 17 -56.29 15.91 -49.28
C PRO A 17 -55.19 14.89 -48.92
N PRO A 18 -54.14 14.75 -49.75
CA PRO A 18 -53.03 13.84 -49.48
C PRO A 18 -52.19 14.30 -48.28
N ILE A 19 -51.69 13.31 -47.53
CA ILE A 19 -50.78 13.49 -46.39
C ILE A 19 -49.46 14.10 -46.90
N PRO A 20 -48.95 15.20 -46.31
CA PRO A 20 -47.63 15.72 -46.65
C PRO A 20 -46.55 14.71 -46.25
N SER A 21 -45.71 14.33 -47.20
CA SER A 21 -44.49 13.57 -46.96
C SER A 21 -43.58 14.35 -46.01
N SER A 22 -43.34 13.84 -44.80
CA SER A 22 -42.39 14.42 -43.85
C SER A 22 -40.99 14.36 -44.46
N THR A 23 -40.44 15.50 -44.83
CA THR A 23 -38.99 15.64 -45.03
C THR A 23 -38.34 15.45 -43.65
N LYS A 24 -37.51 14.42 -43.48
CA LYS A 24 -36.66 14.30 -42.29
C LYS A 24 -35.88 15.61 -42.12
N PRO A 25 -35.86 16.24 -40.94
CA PRO A 25 -34.96 17.37 -40.71
C PRO A 25 -33.52 16.90 -40.92
N GLN A 26 -32.78 17.57 -41.80
CA GLN A 26 -31.34 17.42 -41.89
C GLN A 26 -30.76 17.73 -40.51
N ARG A 27 -30.10 16.74 -39.89
CA ARG A 27 -29.28 16.95 -38.71
C ARG A 27 -28.16 17.92 -39.10
N THR A 28 -28.25 19.15 -38.61
CA THR A 28 -27.06 20.00 -38.45
C THR A 28 -26.07 19.28 -37.55
N PRO A 29 -24.78 19.18 -37.91
CA PRO A 29 -23.78 18.64 -37.00
C PRO A 29 -23.73 19.51 -35.76
N SER A 30 -23.90 18.90 -34.58
CA SER A 30 -23.66 19.59 -33.32
C SER A 30 -22.24 20.15 -33.31
N PRO A 31 -22.01 21.36 -32.78
CA PRO A 31 -20.66 21.86 -32.60
C PRO A 31 -19.88 20.88 -31.72
N PHE A 32 -18.68 20.51 -32.17
CA PHE A 32 -17.74 19.74 -31.38
C PHE A 32 -17.46 20.52 -30.09
N ILE A 33 -18.02 20.06 -28.98
CA ILE A 33 -17.56 20.45 -27.65
C ILE A 33 -16.21 19.74 -27.50
N PRO A 34 -15.08 20.46 -27.38
CA PRO A 34 -13.82 19.80 -27.06
C PRO A 34 -14.04 19.09 -25.73
N THR A 35 -13.93 17.76 -25.74
CA THR A 35 -13.89 16.97 -24.52
C THR A 35 -12.77 17.56 -23.69
N SER A 36 -13.12 18.10 -22.52
CA SER A 36 -12.14 18.50 -21.52
C SER A 36 -11.22 17.31 -21.30
N THR A 37 -9.99 17.40 -21.79
CA THR A 37 -8.96 16.41 -21.52
C THR A 37 -8.72 16.50 -20.02
N ARG A 38 -9.35 15.59 -19.27
CA ARG A 38 -9.03 15.37 -17.87
C ARG A 38 -7.50 15.27 -17.82
N PRO A 39 -6.80 16.15 -17.08
CA PRO A 39 -5.36 16.09 -17.02
C PRO A 39 -4.98 14.66 -16.63
N SER A 40 -4.08 14.06 -17.40
CA SER A 40 -3.47 12.79 -17.04
C SER A 40 -3.00 12.91 -15.59
N PRO A 41 -3.34 11.96 -14.71
CA PRO A 41 -2.82 12.01 -13.35
C PRO A 41 -1.29 12.17 -13.40
N PRO A 42 -0.70 12.92 -12.46
CA PRO A 42 0.72 13.18 -12.47
C PRO A 42 1.49 11.87 -12.60
N THR A 43 2.41 11.82 -13.57
CA THR A 43 3.30 10.69 -13.79
C THR A 43 4.36 10.70 -12.70
N GLY A 44 4.08 10.06 -11.57
CA GLY A 44 5.00 9.96 -10.44
C GLY A 44 4.32 9.52 -9.14
N PRO A 45 5.10 9.17 -8.11
CA PRO A 45 4.56 8.94 -6.78
C PRO A 45 3.88 10.22 -6.27
N TYR A 46 2.77 10.08 -5.54
CA TYR A 46 2.16 11.24 -4.87
C TYR A 46 2.88 11.60 -3.57
N TRP A 47 3.71 10.69 -3.06
CA TRP A 47 4.58 10.93 -1.94
C TRP A 47 5.85 10.08 -2.06
N GLN A 48 7.00 10.67 -1.75
CA GLN A 48 8.29 9.99 -1.68
C GLN A 48 9.08 10.55 -0.48
N ALA A 49 9.67 9.66 0.31
CA ALA A 49 10.47 10.07 1.45
C ALA A 49 11.80 10.71 0.98
N ALA A 50 12.14 11.88 1.53
CA ALA A 50 13.35 12.62 1.20
C ALA A 50 14.46 12.36 2.25
N PHE A 51 15.25 11.30 2.07
CA PHE A 51 16.31 10.87 3.00
C PHE A 51 17.58 11.74 2.94
N HIS A 52 17.43 13.06 2.94
CA HIS A 52 18.54 13.99 2.80
C HIS A 52 19.40 14.02 4.09
N PRO A 53 20.75 13.97 4.03
CA PRO A 53 21.63 13.83 5.21
C PRO A 53 21.45 14.91 6.28
N GLN A 54 21.06 16.13 5.87
CA GLN A 54 20.88 17.28 6.73
C GLN A 54 19.46 17.38 7.31
N THR A 55 18.55 16.52 6.88
CA THR A 55 17.18 16.47 7.40
C THR A 55 17.14 15.54 8.62
N PRO A 56 16.64 15.97 9.78
CA PRO A 56 16.42 15.05 10.89
C PRO A 56 15.48 13.90 10.50
N VAL A 57 15.79 12.67 10.93
CA VAL A 57 14.90 11.50 10.70
C VAL A 57 13.48 11.79 11.22
N SER A 58 13.39 12.55 12.33
CA SER A 58 12.15 12.96 12.96
C SER A 58 11.22 13.81 12.07
N THR A 59 11.74 14.42 11.00
CA THR A 59 10.95 15.19 10.02
C THR A 59 10.08 14.28 9.15
N ILE A 60 10.48 13.03 8.94
CA ILE A 60 9.74 12.06 8.10
C ILE A 60 9.04 11.01 8.96
N PHE A 61 9.66 10.63 10.07
CA PHE A 61 9.18 9.58 10.95
C PHE A 61 9.06 10.06 12.39
N GLN A 62 8.03 9.60 13.10
CA GLN A 62 8.06 9.53 14.56
C GLN A 62 8.99 8.37 14.98
N GLN A 63 9.84 8.61 15.97
CA GLN A 63 10.71 7.58 16.56
C GLN A 63 10.09 7.09 17.87
N GLU A 64 9.76 5.81 17.94
CA GLU A 64 9.29 5.18 19.18
C GLU A 64 10.47 4.67 20.01
N THR A 65 10.34 4.73 21.33
CA THR A 65 11.40 4.36 22.27
C THR A 65 10.93 3.36 23.32
N GLY A 66 11.84 2.52 23.81
CA GLY A 66 11.60 1.67 24.97
C GLY A 66 12.06 0.23 24.81
N ALA A 67 12.18 -0.45 25.95
CA ALA A 67 12.73 -1.79 26.12
C ALA A 67 11.76 -2.73 26.89
N HIS A 68 10.46 -2.64 26.60
CA HIS A 68 9.41 -3.39 27.30
C HIS A 68 9.00 -4.68 26.57
N GLY A 69 9.81 -5.13 25.62
CA GLY A 69 9.59 -6.37 24.86
C GLY A 69 8.57 -6.31 23.73
N TRP A 70 7.87 -5.18 23.54
CA TRP A 70 7.01 -4.88 22.39
C TRP A 70 5.95 -5.96 22.06
N GLY A 71 5.50 -6.71 23.08
CA GLY A 71 4.53 -7.80 22.94
C GLY A 71 5.14 -9.12 22.44
N ASN A 72 6.41 -9.12 22.02
CA ASN A 72 7.07 -10.24 21.35
C ASN A 72 8.32 -10.74 22.07
N ALA A 73 8.56 -10.35 23.33
CA ALA A 73 9.77 -10.67 24.09
C ALA A 73 11.08 -10.20 23.40
N GLU A 74 10.99 -9.07 22.70
CA GLU A 74 12.12 -8.41 22.03
C GLU A 74 13.15 -7.89 23.04
N SER A 75 14.45 -8.01 22.73
CA SER A 75 15.54 -7.70 23.69
C SER A 75 16.10 -6.28 23.58
N GLN A 76 15.82 -5.57 22.49
CA GLN A 76 16.37 -4.24 22.26
C GLN A 76 15.64 -3.14 23.02
N ASN A 77 16.37 -2.08 23.35
CA ASN A 77 15.82 -0.77 23.61
C ASN A 77 15.75 0.02 22.29
N TYR A 78 14.55 0.38 21.83
CA TYR A 78 14.45 1.35 20.73
C TYR A 78 14.81 2.75 21.26
N THR A 79 15.61 3.50 20.50
CA THR A 79 16.12 4.81 20.91
C THR A 79 15.98 5.86 19.80
N THR A 80 16.24 7.11 20.15
CA THR A 80 16.40 8.22 19.20
C THR A 80 17.86 8.54 18.87
N ASP A 81 18.80 7.70 19.33
CA ASP A 81 20.24 7.90 19.12
C ASP A 81 20.57 7.86 17.62
N PRO A 82 21.30 8.85 17.08
CA PRO A 82 21.71 8.85 15.67
C PRO A 82 22.57 7.65 15.27
N ARG A 83 23.11 6.88 16.22
CA ARG A 83 23.75 5.58 15.94
C ARG A 83 22.75 4.53 15.49
N ASN A 84 21.48 4.59 15.93
CA ASN A 84 20.45 3.62 15.57
C ASN A 84 19.64 4.00 14.33
N CYS A 85 19.51 5.29 14.00
CA CYS A 85 18.91 5.68 12.73
C CYS A 85 19.42 7.02 12.19
N PHE A 86 19.74 7.06 10.91
CA PHE A 86 20.29 8.24 10.25
C PHE A 86 20.11 8.17 8.73
N PHE A 87 20.25 9.31 8.06
CA PHE A 87 20.32 9.39 6.61
C PHE A 87 21.78 9.43 6.14
N THR A 88 22.10 8.67 5.08
CA THR A 88 23.45 8.60 4.52
C THR A 88 23.68 9.69 3.47
N PRO A 89 24.95 10.06 3.16
CA PRO A 89 25.29 10.96 2.05
C PRO A 89 24.68 10.61 0.69
N ASP A 90 24.38 9.32 0.46
CA ASP A 90 23.76 8.82 -0.77
C ASP A 90 22.22 8.82 -0.72
N ASN A 91 21.64 9.58 0.20
CA ASN A 91 20.20 9.71 0.43
C ASN A 91 19.48 8.39 0.73
N LYS A 92 20.03 7.60 1.66
CA LYS A 92 19.40 6.36 2.16
C LYS A 92 19.07 6.50 3.62
N LEU A 93 18.02 5.83 4.09
CA LEU A 93 17.77 5.64 5.51
C LEU A 93 18.46 4.37 5.99
N VAL A 94 19.19 4.46 7.09
CA VAL A 94 19.72 3.31 7.83
C VAL A 94 18.97 3.19 9.14
N VAL A 95 18.46 1.99 9.43
CA VAL A 95 17.99 1.55 10.74
C VAL A 95 18.97 0.49 11.23
N ARG A 96 19.73 0.81 12.27
CA ARG A 96 20.85 0.02 12.78
C ARG A 96 20.53 -0.57 14.15
N ALA A 97 20.47 -1.89 14.21
CA ALA A 97 20.56 -2.63 15.46
C ALA A 97 22.02 -2.72 15.90
N ILE A 98 22.30 -2.45 17.17
CA ILE A 98 23.64 -2.48 17.77
C ILE A 98 23.62 -3.45 18.95
N CYS A 99 24.56 -4.39 18.94
CA CYS A 99 24.88 -5.29 20.02
C CYS A 99 26.28 -4.94 20.56
N ASP A 100 26.35 -4.24 21.68
CA ASP A 100 27.59 -3.84 22.34
C ASP A 100 28.03 -4.86 23.41
N ALA A 101 29.33 -4.92 23.71
CA ALA A 101 29.85 -5.74 24.81
C ALA A 101 29.48 -5.19 26.21
N SER A 102 29.09 -3.92 26.30
CA SER A 102 28.71 -3.27 27.55
C SER A 102 27.36 -3.81 28.07
N PRO A 103 27.22 -4.12 29.37
CA PRO A 103 25.94 -4.54 29.94
C PRO A 103 24.84 -3.47 29.84
N GLU A 104 25.23 -2.21 29.93
CA GLU A 104 24.30 -1.09 29.80
C GLU A 104 24.01 -0.81 28.33
N ASN A 105 22.73 -0.80 27.95
CA ASN A 105 22.27 -0.64 26.56
C ASN A 105 22.87 -1.68 25.59
N LYS A 106 23.09 -2.91 26.07
CA LYS A 106 23.65 -4.01 25.28
C LYS A 106 23.00 -4.15 23.90
N TYR A 107 21.68 -4.01 23.83
CA TYR A 107 20.90 -4.10 22.61
C TYR A 107 20.15 -2.80 22.37
N THR A 108 20.54 -2.04 21.34
CA THR A 108 19.82 -0.83 20.91
C THR A 108 19.42 -0.91 19.45
N SER A 109 18.30 -0.29 19.10
CA SER A 109 17.83 -0.20 17.71
C SER A 109 16.94 1.03 17.52
N ALA A 110 16.28 1.14 16.37
CA ALA A 110 15.24 2.14 16.12
C ALA A 110 13.95 1.51 15.57
N ARG A 111 12.84 2.15 15.90
CA ARG A 111 11.49 1.86 15.41
C ARG A 111 10.85 3.16 14.95
N LEU A 112 10.56 3.23 13.65
CA LEU A 112 10.16 4.43 12.95
C LEU A 112 8.72 4.28 12.45
N ILE A 113 7.87 5.28 12.69
CA ILE A 113 6.51 5.36 12.17
C ILE A 113 6.40 6.58 11.24
N SER A 114 5.91 6.43 10.01
CA SER A 114 5.78 7.56 9.09
C SER A 114 4.79 8.62 9.59
N HIS A 115 5.10 9.90 9.35
CA HIS A 115 4.11 10.97 9.52
C HIS A 115 3.04 10.88 8.42
N GLN A 116 3.48 10.62 7.19
CA GLN A 116 2.61 10.39 6.04
C GLN A 116 1.80 9.11 6.23
N LYS A 117 0.47 9.22 6.07
CA LYS A 117 -0.42 8.07 5.93
C LYS A 117 -0.47 7.59 4.49
N LEU A 118 -0.99 6.40 4.23
CA LEU A 118 -1.27 5.96 2.86
C LEU A 118 -2.22 6.93 2.13
N ASP A 119 -3.16 7.53 2.84
CA ASP A 119 -3.98 8.69 2.44
C ASP A 119 -4.82 8.50 1.16
N ARG A 120 -4.97 7.24 0.71
CA ARG A 120 -5.77 6.88 -0.46
C ARG A 120 -6.48 5.54 -0.26
N GLN A 121 -7.65 5.43 -0.87
CA GLN A 121 -8.41 4.17 -0.92
C GLN A 121 -7.83 3.19 -1.94
N ARG A 122 -7.11 3.69 -2.95
CA ARG A 122 -6.31 2.87 -3.85
C ARG A 122 -4.90 3.44 -3.98
N GLY A 123 -3.93 2.56 -4.14
CA GLY A 123 -2.55 2.97 -4.41
C GLY A 123 -1.58 1.81 -4.35
N SER A 124 -0.30 2.16 -4.40
CA SER A 124 0.78 1.24 -4.05
C SER A 124 1.78 1.92 -3.11
N LEU A 125 2.40 1.11 -2.26
CA LEU A 125 3.50 1.48 -1.37
C LEU A 125 4.67 0.59 -1.76
N SER A 126 5.81 1.21 -2.08
CA SER A 126 7.01 0.49 -2.50
C SER A 126 8.23 0.97 -1.72
N ALA A 127 9.07 0.02 -1.32
CA ALA A 127 10.38 0.28 -0.73
C ALA A 127 11.46 -0.62 -1.32
N THR A 128 12.63 -0.04 -1.59
CA THR A 128 13.84 -0.81 -1.97
C THR A 128 14.72 -0.98 -0.75
N LEU A 129 14.99 -2.23 -0.37
CA LEU A 129 15.53 -2.61 0.93
C LEU A 129 16.79 -3.47 0.79
N SER A 130 17.81 -3.23 1.61
CA SER A 130 18.87 -4.21 1.91
C SER A 130 18.73 -4.61 3.37
N ALA A 131 18.37 -5.88 3.61
CA ALA A 131 18.10 -6.40 4.94
C ALA A 131 19.32 -7.10 5.54
N PRO A 132 19.58 -6.94 6.85
CA PRO A 132 20.58 -7.73 7.54
C PRO A 132 20.08 -9.17 7.69
N CYS A 133 20.93 -10.15 7.40
CA CYS A 133 20.65 -11.57 7.60
C CYS A 133 21.60 -12.12 8.67
N ALA A 134 21.11 -12.28 9.89
CA ALA A 134 21.88 -12.83 10.99
C ALA A 134 20.97 -13.49 12.05
N THR A 135 21.53 -14.44 12.79
CA THR A 135 20.88 -15.06 13.95
C THR A 135 20.40 -13.99 14.94
N GLY A 136 19.17 -14.12 15.43
CA GLY A 136 18.58 -13.21 16.42
C GLY A 136 18.26 -11.80 15.91
N ILE A 137 18.38 -11.52 14.61
CA ILE A 137 18.02 -10.24 14.00
C ILE A 137 16.69 -10.38 13.26
N TRP A 138 15.77 -9.44 13.48
CA TRP A 138 14.42 -9.41 12.88
C TRP A 138 14.10 -8.02 12.29
N PRO A 139 14.51 -7.73 11.04
CA PRO A 139 14.11 -6.53 10.33
C PRO A 139 12.67 -6.64 9.81
N ALA A 140 11.93 -5.52 9.88
CA ALA A 140 10.54 -5.46 9.44
C ALA A 140 10.21 -4.14 8.71
N PHE A 141 9.41 -4.24 7.65
CA PHE A 141 8.75 -3.14 6.94
C PHE A 141 7.28 -3.48 6.75
N TRP A 142 6.43 -2.75 7.44
CA TRP A 142 5.06 -3.14 7.72
C TRP A 142 4.17 -1.93 7.97
N LEU A 143 2.89 -2.16 8.26
CA LEU A 143 1.88 -1.13 8.38
C LEU A 143 0.96 -1.36 9.58
N LEU A 144 0.64 -0.27 10.27
CA LEU A 144 -0.46 -0.22 11.24
C LEU A 144 -1.40 0.96 10.95
N PRO A 145 -2.67 0.87 11.36
CA PRO A 145 -3.57 1.99 11.46
C PRO A 145 -2.99 3.17 12.26
N SER A 146 -3.37 4.40 11.92
CA SER A 146 -3.08 5.55 12.79
C SER A 146 -3.78 5.42 14.14
N GLN A 147 -3.09 5.82 15.21
CA GLN A 147 -3.63 5.84 16.56
C GLN A 147 -4.87 6.78 16.69
N PRO A 148 -5.84 6.45 17.56
CA PRO A 148 -5.97 5.20 18.30
C PRO A 148 -6.50 4.05 17.41
N PHE A 149 -6.00 2.85 17.66
CA PHE A 149 -6.51 1.61 17.07
C PHE A 149 -6.45 0.45 18.09
N THR A 150 -7.17 -0.64 17.79
CA THR A 150 -7.25 -1.86 18.59
C THR A 150 -6.66 -3.01 17.78
N TRP A 151 -5.53 -3.54 18.21
CA TRP A 151 -4.92 -4.73 17.59
C TRP A 151 -5.56 -6.04 18.10
N PRO A 152 -5.73 -7.08 17.25
CA PRO A 152 -5.51 -7.06 15.80
C PRO A 152 -6.74 -6.55 15.03
N ASN A 153 -7.84 -6.18 15.70
CA ASN A 153 -9.13 -5.89 15.06
C ASN A 153 -9.05 -4.83 13.94
N ASP A 154 -8.37 -3.70 14.18
CA ASP A 154 -8.19 -2.64 13.18
C ASP A 154 -7.18 -3.04 12.06
N GLY A 155 -6.40 -4.10 12.25
CA GLY A 155 -5.53 -4.72 11.27
C GLY A 155 -4.03 -4.45 11.42
N GLU A 156 -3.23 -5.28 10.77
CA GLU A 156 -1.77 -5.16 10.56
C GLU A 156 -1.41 -5.78 9.21
N ILE A 157 -0.45 -5.18 8.48
CA ILE A 157 0.02 -5.67 7.19
C ILE A 157 1.54 -5.67 7.18
N ASP A 158 2.11 -6.84 7.05
CA ASP A 158 3.55 -7.06 6.99
C ASP A 158 3.95 -7.29 5.54
N ILE A 159 4.74 -6.37 5.01
CA ILE A 159 5.19 -6.39 3.61
C ILE A 159 6.51 -7.16 3.54
N PHE A 160 7.40 -6.87 4.48
CA PHE A 160 8.66 -7.56 4.68
C PHE A 160 8.91 -7.87 6.14
N GLU A 161 9.14 -9.15 6.45
CA GLU A 161 9.69 -9.64 7.70
C GLU A 161 10.63 -10.82 7.43
N SER A 162 11.80 -10.80 8.03
CA SER A 162 12.71 -11.94 8.04
C SER A 162 13.35 -12.03 9.40
N TRP A 163 13.79 -13.21 9.81
CA TRP A 163 14.50 -13.37 11.07
C TRP A 163 15.56 -14.45 10.99
N ASN A 164 16.46 -14.47 11.97
CA ASN A 164 17.52 -15.48 12.10
C ASN A 164 18.45 -15.63 10.87
N GLY A 165 18.38 -14.70 9.91
CA GLY A 165 19.15 -14.79 8.66
C GLY A 165 18.76 -15.97 7.78
N ASP A 166 17.55 -16.51 7.92
CA ASP A 166 17.06 -17.64 7.12
C ASP A 166 16.82 -17.29 5.63
N CYS A 167 16.88 -15.99 5.30
CA CYS A 167 16.65 -15.46 3.96
C CYS A 167 15.23 -15.80 3.45
N VAL A 168 14.25 -15.89 4.35
CA VAL A 168 12.83 -16.05 4.03
C VAL A 168 12.11 -14.75 4.39
N ASN A 169 11.31 -14.26 3.45
CA ASN A 169 10.35 -13.20 3.71
C ASN A 169 9.02 -13.77 4.17
N HIS A 170 8.43 -13.19 5.21
CA HIS A 170 7.10 -13.49 5.70
C HIS A 170 6.21 -12.29 5.39
N SER A 171 5.29 -12.47 4.43
CA SER A 171 4.23 -11.49 4.16
C SER A 171 2.99 -11.88 4.93
N CYS A 172 2.47 -10.96 5.74
CA CYS A 172 1.39 -11.25 6.68
C CYS A 172 0.28 -10.20 6.61
N LEU A 173 -0.92 -10.63 6.95
CA LEU A 173 -2.08 -9.78 7.19
C LEU A 173 -2.71 -10.28 8.49
N HIS A 174 -2.82 -9.44 9.51
CA HIS A 174 -3.48 -9.77 10.77
C HIS A 174 -4.79 -8.99 10.92
N TRP A 175 -5.83 -9.62 11.48
CA TRP A 175 -7.11 -8.99 11.79
C TRP A 175 -7.86 -9.72 12.91
N GLY A 176 -9.04 -9.21 13.28
CA GLY A 176 -10.00 -9.95 14.12
C GLY A 176 -9.68 -9.94 15.62
N HIS A 177 -9.78 -11.10 16.27
CA HIS A 177 -9.66 -11.23 17.72
C HIS A 177 -8.66 -12.31 18.13
N TYR A 178 -7.90 -12.04 19.18
CA TYR A 178 -7.00 -13.02 19.80
C TYR A 178 -7.80 -13.98 20.72
N ASN A 179 -8.72 -14.77 20.14
CA ASN A 179 -9.65 -15.64 20.88
C ASN A 179 -9.44 -17.15 20.67
N GLY A 180 -8.32 -17.58 20.08
CA GLY A 180 -7.94 -19.00 19.99
C GLY A 180 -8.17 -19.70 18.64
N GLU A 181 -8.98 -19.18 17.72
CA GLU A 181 -9.18 -19.79 16.39
C GLU A 181 -8.34 -19.14 15.27
N ASP A 182 -7.29 -19.80 14.77
CA ASP A 182 -6.27 -19.18 13.89
C ASP A 182 -6.76 -18.82 12.49
N TRP A 183 -7.81 -19.46 11.99
CA TRP A 183 -8.34 -19.21 10.65
C TRP A 183 -8.91 -17.79 10.45
N ASN A 184 -9.21 -17.10 11.56
CA ASN A 184 -9.80 -15.76 11.60
C ASN A 184 -8.87 -14.70 12.22
N LYS A 185 -7.55 -14.93 12.22
CA LYS A 185 -6.57 -14.03 12.84
C LYS A 185 -5.49 -13.52 11.92
N HIS A 186 -5.04 -14.35 10.97
CA HIS A 186 -4.03 -13.92 10.01
C HIS A 186 -4.05 -14.70 8.69
N ARG A 187 -3.37 -14.15 7.68
CA ARG A 187 -2.90 -14.83 6.47
C ARG A 187 -1.41 -14.60 6.37
N VAL A 188 -0.65 -15.66 6.15
CA VAL A 188 0.82 -15.58 6.03
C VAL A 188 1.27 -16.30 4.78
N LEU A 189 2.34 -15.80 4.18
CA LEU A 189 3.03 -16.47 3.10
C LEU A 189 4.54 -16.29 3.17
N GLU A 190 5.25 -17.41 3.21
CA GLU A 190 6.71 -17.48 3.18
C GLU A 190 7.24 -17.46 1.74
N THR A 191 8.23 -16.61 1.49
CA THR A 191 8.93 -16.49 0.21
C THR A 191 10.43 -16.54 0.42
N PRO A 192 11.11 -17.63 0.02
CA PRO A 192 12.57 -17.68 0.02
C PRO A 192 13.17 -16.62 -0.91
N ILE A 193 14.17 -15.89 -0.42
CA ILE A 193 14.96 -14.90 -1.16
C ILE A 193 16.45 -15.24 -0.97
N PRO A 194 16.99 -16.24 -1.71
CA PRO A 194 18.35 -16.74 -1.47
C PRO A 194 19.46 -15.68 -1.57
N ASP A 195 19.20 -14.59 -2.28
CA ASP A 195 20.10 -13.45 -2.49
C ASP A 195 19.80 -12.24 -1.60
N MET A 196 18.96 -12.37 -0.56
CA MET A 196 18.53 -11.28 0.34
C MET A 196 19.71 -10.49 0.93
N ALA A 197 20.76 -11.19 1.36
CA ALA A 197 21.95 -10.58 1.97
C ALA A 197 22.91 -9.97 0.93
N GLN A 198 22.73 -10.26 -0.36
CA GLN A 198 23.71 -9.98 -1.42
C GLN A 198 23.37 -8.70 -2.19
N ARG A 199 22.08 -8.35 -2.28
CA ARG A 199 21.63 -7.19 -3.06
C ARG A 199 20.35 -6.57 -2.49
N PRO A 200 20.02 -5.33 -2.89
CA PRO A 200 18.72 -4.75 -2.60
C PRO A 200 17.58 -5.48 -3.33
N HIS A 201 16.40 -5.49 -2.70
CA HIS A 201 15.14 -5.99 -3.26
C HIS A 201 14.05 -4.94 -3.13
N THR A 202 13.12 -4.89 -4.10
CA THR A 202 11.96 -4.00 -4.04
C THR A 202 10.75 -4.76 -3.52
N PHE A 203 10.19 -4.30 -2.42
CA PHE A 203 8.95 -4.79 -1.83
C PHE A 203 7.83 -3.81 -2.16
N GLU A 204 6.69 -4.30 -2.61
CA GLU A 204 5.53 -3.47 -2.93
C GLU A 204 4.24 -4.10 -2.40
N LEU A 205 3.38 -3.26 -1.82
CA LEU A 205 1.99 -3.57 -1.52
C LEU A 205 1.10 -2.69 -2.40
N ALA A 206 0.19 -3.29 -3.16
CA ALA A 206 -0.86 -2.59 -3.88
C ALA A 206 -2.22 -2.87 -3.25
N TRP A 207 -3.05 -1.85 -3.13
CA TRP A 207 -4.41 -1.97 -2.56
C TRP A 207 -5.46 -1.27 -3.40
N ASP A 208 -6.66 -1.85 -3.41
CA ASP A 208 -7.87 -1.26 -3.98
C ASP A 208 -9.03 -1.47 -3.01
N GLN A 209 -9.42 -0.41 -2.31
CA GLN A 209 -10.52 -0.39 -1.33
C GLN A 209 -11.68 0.48 -1.86
N PRO A 210 -12.93 0.01 -1.79
CA PRO A 210 -14.09 0.82 -2.15
C PRO A 210 -14.25 2.08 -1.29
N GLU A 211 -15.02 3.06 -1.78
CA GLU A 211 -15.20 4.36 -1.11
C GLU A 211 -15.82 4.26 0.30
N ASP A 212 -16.71 3.29 0.50
CA ASP A 212 -17.31 3.01 1.81
C ASP A 212 -16.30 2.47 2.82
N GLY A 213 -15.15 1.96 2.36
CA GLY A 213 -14.07 1.42 3.16
C GLY A 213 -14.29 -0.03 3.60
N VAL A 214 -15.25 -0.74 3.03
CA VAL A 214 -15.57 -2.13 3.40
C VAL A 214 -15.05 -3.09 2.34
N GLY A 215 -14.21 -4.04 2.75
CA GLY A 215 -13.59 -4.98 1.82
C GLY A 215 -12.51 -4.32 0.96
N GLY A 216 -12.21 -4.97 -0.16
CA GLY A 216 -11.18 -4.56 -1.11
C GLY A 216 -10.11 -5.64 -1.33
N LYS A 217 -9.07 -5.29 -2.08
CA LYS A 217 -8.05 -6.21 -2.58
C LYS A 217 -6.67 -5.74 -2.16
N LEU A 218 -5.81 -6.66 -1.76
CA LEU A 218 -4.40 -6.46 -1.46
C LEU A 218 -3.55 -7.44 -2.30
N VAL A 219 -2.43 -6.96 -2.85
CA VAL A 219 -1.43 -7.80 -3.53
C VAL A 219 -0.03 -7.37 -3.12
N TRP A 220 0.79 -8.34 -2.74
CA TRP A 220 2.20 -8.17 -2.39
C TRP A 220 3.09 -8.58 -3.56
N TYR A 221 4.16 -7.83 -3.75
CA TYR A 221 5.17 -8.08 -4.78
C TYR A 221 6.58 -7.99 -4.19
N ILE A 222 7.47 -8.83 -4.73
CA ILE A 222 8.93 -8.75 -4.49
C ILE A 222 9.61 -8.74 -5.85
N ASP A 223 10.43 -7.72 -6.10
CA ASP A 223 11.10 -7.49 -7.39
C ASP A 223 10.11 -7.56 -8.58
N GLY A 224 8.90 -7.04 -8.39
CA GLY A 224 7.81 -7.02 -9.38
C GLY A 224 7.08 -8.35 -9.58
N ARG A 225 7.46 -9.42 -8.86
CA ARG A 225 6.84 -10.76 -8.92
C ARG A 225 5.75 -10.91 -7.87
N LEU A 226 4.67 -11.61 -8.22
CA LEU A 226 3.54 -11.89 -7.33
C LEU A 226 3.94 -12.78 -6.16
N VAL A 227 3.54 -12.38 -4.95
CA VAL A 227 3.84 -13.11 -3.70
C VAL A 227 2.57 -13.70 -3.10
N MET A 228 1.69 -12.81 -2.67
CA MET A 228 0.49 -13.12 -1.89
C MET A 228 -0.62 -12.14 -2.29
N LYS A 229 -1.86 -12.62 -2.23
CA LYS A 229 -3.05 -11.77 -2.22
C LYS A 229 -3.88 -11.98 -0.96
N ALA A 230 -4.69 -11.00 -0.63
CA ALA A 230 -5.75 -11.12 0.35
C ALA A 230 -6.90 -10.16 0.03
N GLY A 231 -8.12 -10.54 0.40
CA GLY A 231 -9.19 -9.56 0.56
C GLY A 231 -8.98 -8.75 1.84
N ILE A 232 -9.39 -7.49 1.86
CA ILE A 232 -9.39 -6.69 3.11
C ILE A 232 -10.53 -7.21 4.01
N PRO A 233 -10.23 -7.71 5.22
CA PRO A 233 -11.25 -8.26 6.11
C PRO A 233 -12.26 -7.21 6.60
N GLN A 234 -13.46 -7.67 6.97
CA GLN A 234 -14.44 -6.80 7.62
C GLN A 234 -13.92 -6.36 9.00
N GLY A 235 -14.11 -5.09 9.35
CA GLY A 235 -13.68 -4.52 10.64
C GLY A 235 -12.28 -3.90 10.61
N THR A 236 -11.47 -4.23 9.60
CA THR A 236 -10.17 -3.61 9.35
C THR A 236 -10.33 -2.11 9.11
N ARG A 237 -9.43 -1.30 9.67
CA ARG A 237 -9.40 0.15 9.46
C ARG A 237 -9.20 0.45 7.98
N LYS A 238 -9.85 1.52 7.47
CA LYS A 238 -9.64 2.03 6.11
C LYS A 238 -8.14 2.16 5.79
N ILE A 239 -7.66 1.53 4.72
CA ILE A 239 -6.22 1.41 4.41
C ILE A 239 -5.56 2.79 4.27
N GLY A 240 -6.28 3.78 3.76
CA GLY A 240 -5.79 5.17 3.68
C GLY A 240 -5.36 5.76 5.04
N ASP A 241 -5.85 5.27 6.17
CA ASP A 241 -5.46 5.76 7.50
C ASP A 241 -4.18 5.13 8.07
N TRP A 242 -3.56 4.22 7.34
CA TRP A 242 -2.42 3.44 7.82
C TRP A 242 -1.11 4.18 7.63
N LYS A 243 -0.13 3.83 8.46
CA LYS A 243 1.21 4.39 8.47
C LYS A 243 2.25 3.29 8.33
N VAL A 244 3.36 3.64 7.71
CA VAL A 244 4.54 2.78 7.54
C VAL A 244 5.26 2.64 8.87
N ILE A 245 5.67 1.42 9.19
CA ILE A 245 6.58 1.11 10.28
C ILE A 245 7.83 0.43 9.72
N ILE A 246 8.99 0.86 10.21
CA ILE A 246 10.30 0.30 9.87
C ILE A 246 11.07 0.09 11.18
N ASN A 247 11.56 -1.13 11.42
CA ASN A 247 12.39 -1.42 12.59
C ASN A 247 13.35 -2.59 12.34
N VAL A 248 14.30 -2.74 13.26
CA VAL A 248 15.09 -3.97 13.42
C VAL A 248 14.96 -4.43 14.87
N ALA A 249 14.19 -5.47 15.12
CA ALA A 249 14.10 -6.12 16.42
C ALA A 249 15.28 -7.09 16.62
N MET A 250 15.56 -7.40 17.89
CA MET A 250 16.58 -8.38 18.29
C MET A 250 15.96 -9.43 19.22
N GLY A 251 16.11 -10.69 18.87
CA GLY A 251 15.48 -11.81 19.55
C GLY A 251 13.96 -11.84 19.35
N GLY A 252 13.23 -12.05 20.43
CA GLY A 252 11.78 -12.22 20.39
C GLY A 252 11.30 -13.63 20.05
N ASN A 253 9.99 -13.82 20.12
CA ASN A 253 9.34 -15.12 19.99
C ASN A 253 9.67 -15.80 18.65
N VAL A 254 9.68 -15.04 17.55
CA VAL A 254 9.99 -15.55 16.21
C VAL A 254 11.45 -16.00 16.07
N CYS A 255 12.36 -15.41 16.84
CA CYS A 255 13.76 -15.84 16.86
C CYS A 255 14.00 -17.08 17.73
N GLY A 256 13.00 -17.58 18.47
CA GLY A 256 13.12 -18.79 19.29
C GLY A 256 14.17 -18.69 20.40
N GLY A 257 14.34 -17.49 20.98
CA GLY A 257 15.33 -17.23 22.03
C GLY A 257 16.77 -16.99 21.53
N GLN A 258 17.00 -17.02 20.21
CA GLN A 258 18.28 -16.64 19.62
C GLN A 258 18.54 -15.14 19.78
N LEU A 259 19.80 -14.78 20.04
CA LEU A 259 20.25 -13.39 20.16
C LEU A 259 21.42 -13.14 19.20
N PRO A 260 21.57 -11.91 18.69
CA PRO A 260 22.65 -11.59 17.77
C PRO A 260 24.02 -11.59 18.47
N ALA A 261 25.06 -11.86 17.67
CA ALA A 261 26.44 -11.63 18.09
C ALA A 261 26.74 -10.13 18.27
N GLU A 262 27.87 -9.81 18.88
CA GLU A 262 28.34 -8.42 18.98
C GLU A 262 28.58 -7.81 17.59
N GLY A 263 28.24 -6.53 17.44
CA GLY A 263 28.39 -5.80 16.19
C GLY A 263 27.18 -4.92 15.88
N TRP A 264 27.05 -4.53 14.62
CA TRP A 264 25.91 -3.77 14.12
C TRP A 264 25.30 -4.41 12.88
N TYR A 265 23.99 -4.26 12.74
CA TYR A 265 23.20 -4.86 11.68
C TYR A 265 22.34 -3.77 11.04
N ASP A 266 22.70 -3.43 9.79
CA ASP A 266 22.09 -2.33 9.06
C ASP A 266 20.94 -2.82 8.19
N PHE A 267 19.76 -2.29 8.46
CA PHE A 267 18.64 -2.32 7.53
C PHE A 267 18.59 -1.02 6.75
N VAL A 268 18.86 -1.11 5.45
CA VAL A 268 19.03 0.06 4.59
C VAL A 268 17.84 0.20 3.66
N ILE A 269 17.18 1.35 3.72
CA ILE A 269 16.06 1.72 2.88
C ILE A 269 16.60 2.69 1.82
N HIS A 270 16.72 2.22 0.59
CA HIS A 270 17.24 2.98 -0.54
C HIS A 270 16.19 3.91 -1.14
N GLU A 271 14.93 3.50 -1.12
CA GLU A 271 13.79 4.28 -1.61
C GLU A 271 12.54 3.88 -0.83
N LEU A 272 11.64 4.85 -0.57
CA LEU A 272 10.31 4.63 -0.01
C LEU A 272 9.32 5.60 -0.68
N LYS A 273 8.30 5.08 -1.35
CA LYS A 273 7.34 5.89 -2.11
C LYS A 273 5.94 5.31 -2.11
N MET A 274 4.97 6.20 -2.30
CA MET A 274 3.56 5.86 -2.49
C MET A 274 3.05 6.41 -3.83
N SER A 275 2.38 5.58 -4.60
CA SER A 275 1.91 5.89 -5.96
C SER A 275 0.40 5.71 -6.10
N ALA A 276 -0.22 6.53 -6.96
CA ALA A 276 -1.66 6.48 -7.17
C ALA A 276 -2.10 5.22 -7.93
N GLU A 277 -1.15 4.54 -8.59
CA GLU A 277 -1.35 3.27 -9.28
C GLU A 277 -0.13 2.36 -9.03
N PRO A 278 -0.34 1.04 -8.95
CA PRO A 278 0.76 0.07 -8.93
C PRO A 278 1.48 -0.01 -10.26
N ALA A 279 2.65 -0.65 -10.29
CA ALA A 279 3.39 -0.87 -11.53
C ALA A 279 2.54 -1.64 -12.56
N GLY A 280 2.32 -1.04 -13.74
CA GLY A 280 1.47 -1.60 -14.80
C GLY A 280 -0.03 -1.25 -14.70
N GLY A 281 -0.43 -0.46 -13.71
CA GLY A 281 -1.77 0.13 -13.60
C GLY A 281 -2.85 -0.83 -13.09
N TRP A 282 -4.07 -0.30 -12.95
CA TRP A 282 -5.20 -1.01 -12.36
C TRP A 282 -5.69 -2.24 -13.16
N GLY A 283 -5.53 -2.22 -14.48
CA GLY A 283 -5.85 -3.37 -15.32
C GLY A 283 -4.96 -4.58 -14.97
N ARG A 284 -3.64 -4.37 -14.91
CA ARG A 284 -2.69 -5.39 -14.46
C ARG A 284 -2.97 -5.83 -13.03
N PHE A 285 -3.22 -4.90 -12.11
CA PHE A 285 -3.55 -5.23 -10.72
C PHE A 285 -4.76 -6.18 -10.61
N ALA A 286 -5.81 -5.95 -11.39
CA ALA A 286 -6.98 -6.81 -11.39
C ALA A 286 -6.63 -8.23 -11.87
N GLU A 287 -5.85 -8.36 -12.94
CA GLU A 287 -5.37 -9.66 -13.44
C GLU A 287 -4.45 -10.37 -12.44
N ASP A 288 -3.52 -9.62 -11.85
CA ASP A 288 -2.57 -10.10 -10.85
C ASP A 288 -3.30 -10.61 -9.61
N PHE A 289 -4.36 -9.91 -9.15
CA PHE A 289 -5.19 -10.40 -8.05
C PHE A 289 -5.87 -11.73 -8.36
N GLU A 290 -6.38 -11.95 -9.57
CA GLU A 290 -7.02 -13.24 -9.90
C GLU A 290 -5.99 -14.38 -9.95
N ARG A 291 -4.76 -14.11 -10.39
CA ARG A 291 -3.69 -15.11 -10.59
C ARG A 291 -2.84 -15.41 -9.36
N THR A 292 -2.79 -14.49 -8.40
CA THR A 292 -1.95 -14.64 -7.21
C THR A 292 -2.55 -15.66 -6.25
N ARG A 293 -1.69 -16.36 -5.51
CA ARG A 293 -2.09 -17.28 -4.45
C ARG A 293 -2.50 -16.52 -3.19
N GLU A 294 -3.53 -17.00 -2.52
CA GLU A 294 -3.94 -16.46 -1.23
C GLU A 294 -2.96 -16.89 -0.14
N GLY A 295 -2.75 -16.06 0.88
CA GLY A 295 -1.98 -16.44 2.06
C GLY A 295 -2.62 -17.64 2.77
N LYS A 296 -1.83 -18.38 3.55
CA LYS A 296 -2.31 -19.52 4.32
C LYS A 296 -2.70 -19.09 5.72
N THR A 297 -3.62 -19.82 6.35
CA THR A 297 -3.74 -19.85 7.82
C THR A 297 -2.56 -20.65 8.34
N MET A 298 -1.74 -20.09 9.22
CA MET A 298 -0.72 -20.88 9.95
C MET A 298 -1.28 -21.36 11.27
#